data_AF-A0A2S9G4B6-F1
#
_entry.id   AF-A0A2S9G4B6-F1
#
_cell.length_a   1.000
_cell.length_b   1.000
_cell.length_c   1.000
_cell.angle_alpha   90.00
_cell.angle_beta   90.00
_cell.angle_gamma   90.00
#
_symmetry.space_group_name_H-M   'P 1'
#
loop_
_entity.id
_entity.type
_entity.pdbx_description
1 polymer ?
#
loop_
_entity_poly.entity_id
_entity_poly.type
_entity_poly.pdbx_seq_one_letter_code
_entity_poly.pdbx_strand_id
1 'polypeptide(L)'
;YRKYIEKDAALERRFQPVQVGEPTVAHTIEILKGLRDRYEAHHRVSITDGAIAAAATLADRYINDRFLPDKAIDLIDEAGARMRI
;
A
#
# COMPACT_ATOMS: atom_id res chain seq x y z
N TYR A 1 15.30 13.22 1.44
CA TYR A 1 15.39 14.67 1.71
C TYR A 1 16.65 15.02 2.53
N ARG A 2 16.69 14.68 3.83
CA ARG A 2 17.82 14.94 4.76
C ARG A 2 19.24 14.67 4.23
N LYS A 3 19.43 13.54 3.56
CA LYS A 3 20.76 13.11 3.10
C LYS A 3 21.30 13.91 1.90
N TYR A 4 20.41 14.46 1.06
CA TYR A 4 20.79 14.92 -0.29
C TYR A 4 20.33 16.35 -0.63
N ILE A 5 19.23 16.84 -0.05
CA ILE A 5 18.68 18.17 -0.39
C ILE A 5 18.98 19.18 0.72
N GLU A 6 18.79 18.79 1.97
CA GLU A 6 18.99 19.67 3.14
C GLU A 6 20.45 20.10 3.35
N LYS A 7 21.42 19.34 2.82
CA LYS A 7 22.85 19.68 2.91
C LYS A 7 23.32 20.68 1.85
N ASP A 8 22.50 20.94 0.84
CA ASP A 8 22.82 21.83 -0.28
C ASP A 8 21.88 23.04 -0.25
N ALA A 9 22.42 24.19 0.17
CA ALA A 9 21.67 25.45 0.28
C ALA A 9 21.05 25.91 -1.05
N ALA A 10 21.60 25.52 -2.20
CA ALA A 10 21.02 25.86 -3.50
C ALA A 10 19.81 24.99 -3.84
N LEU A 11 19.78 23.73 -3.40
CA LEU A 11 18.64 22.82 -3.55
C LEU A 11 17.56 23.08 -2.52
N GLU A 12 17.92 23.35 -1.26
CA GLU A 12 16.98 23.61 -0.17
C GLU A 12 16.02 24.77 -0.49
N ARG A 13 16.53 25.85 -1.08
CA ARG A 13 15.70 27.00 -1.50
C ARG A 13 14.84 26.76 -2.73
N ARG A 14 15.05 25.66 -3.47
CA ARG A 14 14.30 25.31 -4.70
C ARG A 14 13.28 24.21 -4.47
N PHE A 15 13.44 23.41 -3.42
CA PHE A 15 12.59 22.26 -3.14
C PHE A 15 11.86 22.43 -1.81
N GLN A 16 10.54 22.53 -1.89
CA GLN A 16 9.68 22.44 -0.72
C GLN A 16 9.29 20.96 -0.48
N PRO A 17 9.62 20.38 0.69
CA PRO A 17 9.22 19.02 1.01
C PRO A 17 7.72 18.97 1.30
N VAL A 18 7.03 18.03 0.68
CA VAL A 18 5.64 17.68 1.01
C VAL A 18 5.66 16.38 1.79
N GLN A 19 5.09 16.38 2.99
CA GLN A 19 4.91 15.15 3.75
C GLN A 19 3.75 14.36 3.17
N VAL A 20 4.01 13.10 2.83
CA VAL A 20 2.99 12.15 2.40
C VAL A 20 2.68 11.26 3.60
N GLY A 21 1.49 11.42 4.16
CA GLY A 21 1.00 10.58 5.25
C GLY A 21 0.56 9.22 4.76
N GLU A 22 0.58 8.25 5.66
CA GLU A 22 -0.04 6.94 5.45
C GLU A 22 -1.57 7.12 5.24
N PRO A 23 -2.19 6.43 4.25
CA PRO A 23 -3.64 6.46 4.08
C PRO A 23 -4.35 5.79 5.26
N THR A 24 -5.59 6.19 5.49
CA THR A 24 -6.46 5.51 6.46
C THR A 24 -6.84 4.11 5.95
N VAL A 25 -7.23 3.21 6.85
CA VAL A 25 -7.76 1.89 6.49
C VAL A 25 -8.90 2.00 5.45
N ALA A 26 -9.80 2.96 5.61
CA ALA A 26 -10.89 3.21 4.66
C ALA A 26 -10.36 3.60 3.27
N HIS A 27 -9.37 4.50 3.19
CA HIS A 27 -8.74 4.84 1.92
C HIS A 27 -8.00 3.64 1.31
N THR A 28 -7.32 2.82 2.12
CA THR A 28 -6.67 1.60 1.64
C THR A 28 -7.66 0.63 1.02
N ILE A 29 -8.85 0.46 1.62
CA ILE A 29 -9.90 -0.40 1.05
C ILE A 29 -10.28 0.07 -0.35
N GLU A 30 -10.47 1.37 -0.57
CA GLU A 30 -10.80 1.90 -1.90
C GLU A 30 -9.64 1.77 -2.89
N ILE A 31 -8.40 1.96 -2.44
CA ILE A 31 -7.20 1.71 -3.26
C ILE A 31 -7.15 0.24 -3.70
N LEU A 32 -7.37 -0.70 -2.77
CA LEU A 32 -7.37 -2.13 -3.06
C LEU A 32 -8.52 -2.53 -4.01
N LYS A 33 -9.70 -1.92 -3.87
CA LYS A 33 -10.80 -2.10 -4.85
C LYS A 33 -10.39 -1.64 -6.24
N GLY A 34 -9.72 -0.49 -6.37
CA GLY A 34 -9.21 -0.01 -7.65
C GLY A 34 -8.13 -0.91 -8.28
N LEU A 35 -7.44 -1.71 -7.47
CA LEU A 35 -6.43 -2.67 -7.93
C LEU A 35 -6.99 -4.08 -8.19
N ARG A 36 -8.22 -4.37 -7.75
CA ARG A 36 -8.82 -5.72 -7.76
C ARG A 36 -8.68 -6.42 -9.10
N ASP A 37 -9.22 -5.83 -10.16
CA ASP A 37 -9.30 -6.45 -11.49
C ASP A 37 -7.91 -6.89 -12.00
N ARG A 38 -6.88 -6.09 -11.70
CA ARG A 38 -5.50 -6.38 -12.09
C ARG A 38 -4.94 -7.60 -11.34
N TYR A 39 -5.19 -7.69 -10.03
CA TYR A 39 -4.70 -8.79 -9.20
C TYR A 39 -5.49 -10.08 -9.46
N GLU A 40 -6.81 -9.98 -9.65
CA GLU A 40 -7.65 -11.11 -10.06
C GLU A 40 -7.18 -11.70 -11.38
N ALA A 41 -6.92 -10.85 -12.39
CA ALA A 41 -6.41 -11.30 -13.69
C ALA A 41 -5.00 -11.91 -13.58
N HIS A 42 -4.12 -11.34 -12.75
CA HIS A 42 -2.76 -11.83 -12.58
C HIS A 42 -2.73 -13.22 -11.91
N HIS A 43 -3.49 -13.38 -10.83
CA HIS A 43 -3.51 -14.60 -10.02
C HIS A 43 -4.54 -15.64 -10.47
N ARG A 44 -5.47 -15.26 -11.34
CA ARG A 44 -6.62 -16.07 -11.81
C ARG A 44 -7.53 -16.52 -10.66
N VAL A 45 -7.82 -15.58 -9.76
CA VAL A 45 -8.70 -15.78 -8.60
C VAL A 45 -9.73 -14.66 -8.53
N SER A 46 -10.78 -14.85 -7.74
CA SER A 46 -11.72 -13.79 -7.37
C SER A 46 -11.44 -13.32 -5.95
N ILE A 47 -11.38 -12.01 -5.74
CA ILE A 47 -11.08 -11.36 -4.47
C ILE A 47 -12.37 -10.70 -3.96
N THR A 48 -12.92 -11.23 -2.87
CA THR A 48 -14.15 -10.71 -2.29
C THR A 48 -13.94 -9.36 -1.59
N ASP A 49 -15.01 -8.57 -1.45
CA ASP A 49 -14.98 -7.33 -0.65
C ASP A 49 -14.51 -7.59 0.79
N GLY A 50 -14.93 -8.72 1.38
CA GLY A 50 -14.51 -9.14 2.70
C GLY A 50 -13.01 -9.42 2.80
N ALA A 51 -12.41 -10.03 1.77
CA ALA A 51 -10.97 -10.27 1.72
C ALA A 51 -10.18 -8.95 1.66
N ILE A 52 -10.65 -7.97 0.88
CA ILE A 52 -10.03 -6.65 0.80
C ILE A 52 -10.13 -5.89 2.13
N ALA A 53 -11.30 -5.89 2.76
CA ALA A 53 -11.49 -5.26 4.07
C ALA A 53 -10.60 -5.93 5.14
N ALA A 54 -10.50 -7.26 5.12
CA ALA A 54 -9.66 -8.01 6.02
C ALA A 54 -8.17 -7.70 5.80
N ALA A 55 -7.70 -7.66 4.55
CA ALA A 55 -6.30 -7.34 4.24
C ALA A 55 -5.91 -5.96 4.78
N ALA A 56 -6.73 -4.93 4.56
CA ALA A 56 -6.46 -3.58 5.08
C ALA A 56 -6.46 -3.54 6.61
N THR A 57 -7.46 -4.15 7.25
CA THR A 57 -7.63 -4.12 8.72
C THR A 57 -6.55 -4.92 9.45
N LEU A 58 -6.19 -6.10 8.94
CA LEU A 58 -5.19 -6.97 9.56
C LEU A 58 -3.78 -6.44 9.33
N ALA A 59 -3.49 -5.90 8.15
CA ALA A 59 -2.19 -5.26 7.90
C ALA A 59 -1.97 -4.05 8.81
N ASP A 60 -2.99 -3.20 8.96
CA ASP A 60 -2.94 -2.06 9.88
C ASP A 60 -2.65 -2.50 11.32
N ARG A 61 -3.39 -3.52 11.80
CA ARG A 61 -3.30 -3.98 13.19
C ARG A 61 -2.01 -4.72 13.53
N TYR A 62 -1.51 -5.56 12.63
CA TYR A 62 -0.48 -6.55 12.97
C TYR A 62 0.88 -6.31 12.31
N ILE A 63 0.95 -5.50 11.25
CA ILE A 63 2.20 -5.18 10.55
C ILE A 63 2.55 -3.72 10.82
N ASN A 64 3.38 -3.48 11.85
CA ASN A 64 3.68 -2.14 12.38
C ASN A 64 4.98 -1.54 11.81
N ASP A 65 5.81 -2.32 11.14
CA ASP A 65 7.08 -1.91 10.54
C ASP A 65 6.94 -1.42 9.10
N ARG A 66 5.71 -1.44 8.56
CA ARG A 66 5.36 -1.02 7.20
C ARG A 66 4.13 -0.13 7.20
N PHE A 67 4.00 0.65 6.14
CA PHE A 67 2.91 1.61 5.95
C PHE A 67 1.89 1.08 4.96
N LEU A 68 0.61 1.40 5.18
CA LEU A 68 -0.44 1.31 4.18
C LEU A 68 -0.13 2.23 2.97
N PRO A 69 -0.66 1.92 1.78
CA PRO A 69 -1.45 0.74 1.44
C PRO A 69 -0.58 -0.49 1.12
N ASP A 70 0.73 -0.31 1.02
CA ASP A 70 1.72 -1.29 0.55
C ASP A 70 1.65 -2.62 1.29
N LYS A 71 1.67 -2.60 2.63
CA LYS A 71 1.53 -3.83 3.44
C LYS A 71 0.24 -4.61 3.20
N ALA A 72 -0.86 -3.94 2.84
CA ALA A 72 -2.13 -4.61 2.57
C ALA A 72 -2.18 -5.16 1.14
N ILE A 73 -1.51 -4.50 0.18
CA ILE A 73 -1.35 -4.98 -1.19
C ILE A 73 -0.54 -6.29 -1.19
N ASP A 74 0.55 -6.35 -0.43
CA ASP A 74 1.37 -7.56 -0.30
C ASP A 74 0.58 -8.76 0.22
N LEU A 75 -0.29 -8.56 1.24
CA LEU A 75 -1.14 -9.64 1.74
C LEU A 75 -2.11 -10.17 0.67
N ILE A 76 -2.66 -9.29 -0.17
CA ILE A 76 -3.52 -9.69 -1.29
C ILE A 76 -2.72 -10.46 -2.33
N ASP A 77 -1.51 -10.00 -2.65
CA ASP A 77 -0.63 -10.63 -3.63
C ASP A 77 -0.20 -12.04 -3.20
N GLU A 78 0.28 -12.18 -1.97
CA GLU A 78 0.69 -13.47 -1.41
C GLU A 78 -0.48 -14.46 -1.30
N ALA A 79 -1.65 -13.99 -0.89
CA ALA A 79 -2.85 -14.83 -0.83
C ALA A 79 -3.28 -15.31 -2.22
N GLY A 80 -3.25 -14.42 -3.22
CA GLY A 80 -3.52 -14.77 -4.62
C GLY A 80 -2.54 -15.79 -5.18
N ALA A 81 -1.24 -15.60 -4.91
CA ALA A 81 -0.19 -16.52 -5.34
C ALA A 81 -0.34 -17.92 -4.72
N ARG A 82 -0.73 -18.00 -3.44
CA ARG A 82 -0.94 -19.28 -2.73
C ARG A 82 -2.12 -20.08 -3.26
N MET A 83 -3.19 -19.42 -3.71
CA MET A 83 -4.39 -20.09 -4.25
C MET A 83 -4.16 -20.73 -5.63
N ARG A 84 -3.07 -20.39 -6.32
CA ARG A 84 -2.73 -20.90 -7.66
C ARG A 84 -2.01 -22.25 -7.63
N ILE A 85 -1.48 -22.66 -6.48
CA ILE A 85 -0.78 -23.94 -6.25
C ILE A 85 -1.82 -25.01 -5.93
#